data_AF-A0A0F9H0L0-F1
#
_entry.id   AF-A0A0F9H0L0-F1
#
_cell.length_a   1.000
_cell.length_b   1.000
_cell.length_c   1.000
_cell.angle_alpha   90.00
_cell.angle_beta   90.00
_cell.angle_gamma   90.00
#
_symmetry.space_group_name_H-M   'P 1'
#
loop_
_entity.id
_entity.type
_entity.pdbx_description
1 polymer ?
#
loop_
_entity_poly.entity_id
_entity_poly.type
_entity_poly.pdbx_seq_one_letter_code
_entity_poly.pdbx_strand_id
1 'polypeptide(L)'
;MPSNLTPIPELYVSYESSQKLKVEAGNLVSLDLTPRQICDLELLMNGGFSPLKGFLTEEDYDGVVENMRLADGSLWPMPINLDVSDAFAEKLELGQDIALRDQEGVILATMTVTDRWTPNKAREAEKVFGADDDAHPAVNYLHNQAGNMYLGGPVTGIQQPVHYDFRGRRDTPNELRAYFRKLGWRRVVAFQTRNPLHRAHQELTF
;
A
#
# COMPACT_ATOMS: atom_id res chain seq x y z
N MET A 1 -2.50 23.75 5.21
CA MET A 1 -2.03 22.50 5.84
C MET A 1 -3.16 21.99 6.74
N PRO A 2 -3.71 20.78 6.50
CA PRO A 2 -4.63 20.19 7.47
C PRO A 2 -3.96 20.11 8.84
N SER A 3 -4.74 20.30 9.91
CA SER A 3 -4.23 20.17 11.27
C SER A 3 -3.68 18.76 11.48
N ASN A 4 -2.48 18.63 12.06
CA ASN A 4 -1.89 17.33 12.44
C ASN A 4 -2.74 16.58 13.49
N LEU A 5 -3.86 17.14 13.92
CA LEU A 5 -4.80 16.51 14.85
C LEU A 5 -6.02 15.92 14.16
N THR A 6 -6.27 16.23 12.89
CA THR A 6 -7.40 15.68 12.14
C THR A 6 -7.13 14.21 11.82
N PRO A 7 -8.11 13.32 11.99
CA PRO A 7 -8.00 11.94 11.50
C PRO A 7 -7.67 11.90 10.01
N ILE A 8 -6.83 10.96 9.62
CA ILE A 8 -6.54 10.66 8.22
C ILE A 8 -7.70 9.80 7.68
N PRO A 9 -8.19 10.06 6.45
CA PRO A 9 -9.13 9.16 5.80
C PRO A 9 -8.55 7.74 5.69
N GLU A 10 -9.33 6.76 6.13
CA GLU A 10 -9.06 5.33 5.96
C GLU A 10 -9.93 4.78 4.81
N LEU A 11 -9.56 3.63 4.25
CA LEU A 11 -10.32 2.97 3.19
C LEU A 11 -11.23 1.85 3.73
N TYR A 12 -11.32 1.68 5.05
CA TYR A 12 -12.20 0.70 5.67
C TYR A 12 -13.67 1.11 5.55
N VAL A 13 -14.52 0.13 5.22
CA VAL A 13 -15.96 0.31 5.29
C VAL A 13 -16.49 0.16 6.71
N SER A 14 -17.75 0.55 6.90
CA SER A 14 -18.45 0.29 8.18
C SER A 14 -18.52 -1.20 8.49
N TYR A 15 -18.66 -1.55 9.77
CA TYR A 15 -18.81 -2.94 10.21
C TYR A 15 -19.97 -3.67 9.51
N GLU A 16 -21.11 -3.02 9.33
CA GLU A 16 -22.27 -3.62 8.64
C GLU A 16 -21.97 -3.87 7.16
N SER A 17 -21.33 -2.90 6.50
CA SER A 17 -20.88 -3.02 5.12
C SER A 17 -19.84 -4.13 4.95
N SER A 18 -18.93 -4.30 5.92
CA SER A 18 -17.87 -5.32 5.83
C SER A 18 -18.45 -6.74 5.89
N GLN A 19 -19.46 -7.00 6.72
CA GLN A 19 -20.13 -8.31 6.76
C GLN A 19 -20.78 -8.65 5.42
N LYS A 20 -21.45 -7.68 4.80
CA LYS A 20 -22.09 -7.85 3.50
C LYS A 20 -21.06 -8.07 2.38
N LEU A 21 -20.07 -7.19 2.30
CA LEU A 21 -19.02 -7.26 1.28
C LEU A 21 -18.21 -8.54 1.39
N LYS A 22 -17.99 -9.07 2.60
CA LYS A 22 -17.28 -10.35 2.77
C LYS A 22 -18.00 -11.53 2.12
N VAL A 23 -19.34 -11.52 2.14
CA VAL A 23 -20.15 -12.55 1.47
C VAL A 23 -20.15 -12.34 -0.05
N GLU A 24 -20.32 -11.10 -0.51
CA GLU A 24 -20.33 -10.77 -1.94
C GLU A 24 -18.97 -11.04 -2.60
N ALA A 25 -17.89 -10.64 -1.94
CA ALA A 25 -16.51 -10.84 -2.37
C ALA A 25 -16.12 -12.32 -2.48
N GLY A 26 -16.83 -13.22 -1.78
CA GLY A 26 -16.63 -14.66 -1.89
C GLY A 26 -16.92 -15.24 -3.28
N ASN A 27 -17.68 -14.51 -4.12
CA ASN A 27 -18.00 -14.91 -5.49
C ASN A 27 -17.14 -14.19 -6.54
N LEU A 28 -16.28 -13.26 -6.13
CA LEU A 28 -15.43 -12.51 -7.06
C LEU A 28 -14.22 -13.34 -7.50
N VAL A 29 -13.66 -12.99 -8.66
CA VAL A 29 -12.30 -13.39 -9.00
C VAL A 29 -11.37 -12.86 -7.90
N SER A 30 -10.55 -13.74 -7.36
CA SER A 30 -9.73 -13.45 -6.18
C SER A 30 -8.25 -13.54 -6.50
N LEU A 31 -7.50 -12.62 -5.92
CA LEU A 31 -6.04 -12.60 -5.93
C LEU A 31 -5.53 -12.89 -4.52
N ASP A 32 -4.67 -13.90 -4.40
CA ASP A 32 -3.92 -14.13 -3.17
C ASP A 32 -2.68 -13.25 -3.20
N LEU A 33 -2.61 -12.33 -2.24
CA LEU A 33 -1.58 -11.30 -2.19
C LEU A 33 -0.23 -11.87 -1.75
N THR A 34 0.84 -11.32 -2.33
CA THR A 34 2.21 -11.56 -1.84
C THR A 34 2.41 -10.89 -0.48
N PRO A 35 3.43 -11.31 0.31
CA PRO A 35 3.72 -10.65 1.59
C PRO A 35 3.98 -9.14 1.45
N ARG A 36 4.62 -8.71 0.35
CA ARG A 36 4.86 -7.29 0.07
C ARG A 36 3.53 -6.55 -0.16
N GLN A 37 2.66 -7.12 -0.99
CA GLN A 37 1.37 -6.52 -1.30
C GLN A 37 0.43 -6.45 -0.08
N ILE A 38 0.54 -7.39 0.86
CA ILE A 38 -0.20 -7.31 2.13
C ILE A 38 0.26 -6.10 2.95
N CYS A 39 1.58 -5.85 3.05
CA CYS A 39 2.10 -4.65 3.71
C CYS A 39 1.63 -3.36 3.03
N ASP A 40 1.64 -3.32 1.69
CA ASP A 40 1.18 -2.15 0.93
C ASP A 40 -0.33 -1.93 1.13
N LEU A 41 -1.12 -3.01 1.03
CA LEU A 41 -2.57 -2.95 1.26
C LEU A 41 -2.91 -2.47 2.68
N GLU A 42 -2.17 -2.92 3.70
CA GLU A 42 -2.36 -2.47 5.08
C GLU A 42 -2.19 -0.96 5.21
N LEU A 43 -1.12 -0.40 4.64
CA LEU A 43 -0.82 1.03 4.68
C LEU A 43 -1.77 1.85 3.81
N LEU A 44 -2.25 1.31 2.69
CA LEU A 44 -3.33 1.91 1.91
C LEU A 44 -4.61 2.01 2.76
N MET A 45 -5.04 0.90 3.36
CA MET A 45 -6.32 0.84 4.05
C MET A 45 -6.35 1.65 5.35
N ASN A 46 -5.25 1.66 6.13
CA ASN A 46 -5.17 2.38 7.40
C ASN A 46 -4.81 3.87 7.26
N GLY A 47 -4.66 4.37 6.03
CA GLY A 47 -4.33 5.77 5.75
C GLY A 47 -2.85 6.12 5.89
N GLY A 48 -1.97 5.14 6.14
CA GLY A 48 -0.51 5.32 6.15
C GLY A 48 0.03 5.83 4.82
N PHE A 49 -0.65 5.48 3.72
CA PHE A 49 -0.36 5.95 2.37
C PHE A 49 -1.29 7.06 1.85
N SER A 50 -1.97 7.81 2.74
CA SER A 50 -2.74 8.98 2.31
C SER A 50 -1.86 9.96 1.50
N PRO A 51 -2.29 10.43 0.32
CA PRO A 51 -3.67 10.49 -0.17
C PRO A 51 -4.15 9.33 -1.06
N LEU A 52 -3.38 8.25 -1.19
CA LEU A 52 -3.75 7.13 -2.06
C LEU A 52 -5.10 6.51 -1.67
N LYS A 53 -5.87 6.12 -2.68
CA LYS A 53 -7.20 5.50 -2.54
C LYS A 53 -7.21 4.02 -2.95
N GLY A 54 -6.05 3.48 -3.28
CA GLY A 54 -5.85 2.14 -3.82
C GLY A 54 -4.48 2.03 -4.46
N PHE A 55 -4.29 0.98 -5.26
CA PHE A 55 -3.07 0.83 -6.05
C PHE A 55 -3.09 1.82 -7.23
N LEU A 56 -1.91 2.31 -7.61
CA LEU A 56 -1.79 3.39 -8.60
C LEU A 56 -2.44 3.02 -9.94
N THR A 57 -3.08 3.99 -10.57
CA THR A 57 -3.44 3.94 -11.99
C THR A 57 -2.18 4.03 -12.87
N GLU A 58 -2.28 3.75 -14.16
CA GLU A 58 -1.14 3.90 -15.07
C GLU A 58 -0.68 5.37 -15.13
N GLU A 59 -1.64 6.30 -15.11
CA GLU A 59 -1.38 7.74 -15.11
C GLU A 59 -0.64 8.20 -13.84
N ASP A 60 -1.11 7.79 -12.65
CA ASP A 60 -0.43 8.09 -11.40
C ASP A 60 0.95 7.43 -11.33
N TYR A 61 1.08 6.19 -11.81
CA TYR A 61 2.34 5.46 -11.89
C TYR A 61 3.37 6.21 -12.74
N ASP A 62 3.00 6.62 -13.96
CA ASP A 62 3.88 7.37 -14.85
C ASP A 62 4.31 8.71 -14.23
N GLY A 63 3.38 9.41 -13.57
CA GLY A 63 3.69 10.62 -12.82
C GLY A 63 4.70 10.39 -11.70
N VAL A 64 4.54 9.30 -10.94
CA VAL A 64 5.41 8.96 -9.81
C VAL A 64 6.81 8.61 -10.31
N VAL A 65 6.90 7.76 -11.33
CA VAL A 65 8.18 7.32 -11.93
C VAL A 65 8.93 8.50 -12.53
N GLU A 66 8.26 9.39 -13.28
CA GLU A 66 8.95 10.47 -13.98
C GLU A 66 9.21 11.70 -13.12
N ASN A 67 8.28 12.03 -12.21
CA ASN A 67 8.24 13.33 -11.56
C ASN A 67 8.09 13.28 -10.03
N MET A 68 8.07 12.09 -9.43
CA MET A 68 7.78 11.90 -8.00
C MET A 68 6.46 12.53 -7.57
N ARG A 69 5.45 12.51 -8.45
CA ARG A 69 4.13 13.11 -8.20
C ARG A 69 3.01 12.24 -8.74
N LEU A 70 1.88 12.22 -8.04
CA LEU A 70 0.63 11.71 -8.60
C LEU A 70 0.15 12.60 -9.75
N ALA A 71 -0.81 12.12 -10.54
CA ALA A 71 -1.39 12.85 -11.66
C ALA A 71 -2.02 14.18 -11.22
N ASP A 72 -2.54 14.24 -10.00
CA ASP A 72 -3.09 15.47 -9.39
C ASP A 72 -2.03 16.47 -8.90
N GLY A 73 -0.74 16.14 -9.04
CA GLY A 73 0.40 16.96 -8.62
C GLY A 73 0.87 16.75 -7.18
N SER A 74 0.16 15.93 -6.38
CA SER A 74 0.57 15.57 -5.03
C SER A 74 1.95 14.91 -5.03
N LEU A 75 2.81 15.29 -4.08
CA LEU A 75 4.14 14.68 -3.96
C LEU A 75 4.00 13.21 -3.55
N TRP A 76 4.57 12.30 -4.35
CA TRP A 76 4.59 10.87 -4.07
C TRP A 76 5.77 10.20 -4.78
N PRO A 77 6.83 9.77 -4.07
CA PRO A 77 8.09 9.39 -4.69
C PRO A 77 8.27 7.88 -4.97
N MET A 78 7.33 7.02 -4.57
CA MET A 78 7.47 5.56 -4.64
C MET A 78 6.21 4.92 -5.24
N PRO A 79 6.30 4.17 -6.35
CA PRO A 79 5.12 3.57 -6.96
C PRO A 79 4.59 2.42 -6.07
N ILE A 80 3.28 2.43 -5.81
CA ILE A 80 2.57 1.41 -5.01
C ILE A 80 1.62 0.66 -5.95
N ASN A 81 2.12 -0.42 -6.54
CA ASN A 81 1.46 -1.14 -7.63
C ASN A 81 0.95 -2.51 -7.18
N LEU A 82 -0.17 -2.97 -7.75
CA LEU A 82 -0.60 -4.35 -7.62
C LEU A 82 -0.06 -5.17 -8.80
N ASP A 83 1.08 -5.82 -8.58
CA ASP A 83 1.73 -6.65 -9.59
C ASP A 83 1.15 -8.08 -9.64
N VAL A 84 0.80 -8.54 -10.85
CA VAL A 84 0.16 -9.84 -11.09
C VAL A 84 0.78 -10.55 -12.29
N SER A 85 0.49 -11.85 -12.43
CA SER A 85 0.87 -12.61 -13.61
C SER A 85 0.00 -12.26 -14.81
N ASP A 86 0.54 -12.45 -16.02
CA ASP A 86 -0.18 -12.28 -17.28
C ASP A 86 -1.47 -13.11 -17.30
N ALA A 87 -1.38 -14.38 -16.89
CA ALA A 87 -2.51 -15.31 -16.85
C ALA A 87 -3.62 -14.90 -15.86
N PHE A 88 -3.29 -14.15 -14.81
CA PHE A 88 -4.32 -13.59 -13.92
C PHE A 88 -4.94 -12.35 -14.56
N ALA A 89 -4.10 -11.43 -15.06
CA ALA A 89 -4.51 -10.20 -15.70
C ALA A 89 -5.45 -10.43 -16.89
N GLU A 90 -5.20 -11.45 -17.73
CA GLU A 90 -6.01 -11.81 -18.90
C GLU A 90 -7.45 -12.23 -18.57
N LYS A 91 -7.71 -12.71 -17.35
CA LYS A 91 -9.04 -13.15 -16.91
C LYS A 91 -9.95 -11.98 -16.49
N LEU A 92 -9.40 -10.77 -16.43
CA LEU A 92 -10.07 -9.60 -15.89
C LEU A 92 -10.53 -8.67 -16.99
N GLU A 93 -11.67 -8.03 -16.74
CA GLU A 93 -12.16 -6.90 -17.51
C GLU A 93 -11.98 -5.60 -16.73
N LEU A 94 -11.76 -4.47 -17.43
CA LEU A 94 -11.72 -3.17 -16.77
C LEU A 94 -13.11 -2.82 -16.24
N GLY A 95 -13.15 -2.24 -15.04
CA GLY A 95 -14.37 -1.98 -14.27
C GLY A 95 -14.83 -3.16 -13.41
N GLN A 96 -14.19 -4.33 -13.51
CA GLN A 96 -14.51 -5.49 -12.69
C GLN A 96 -13.97 -5.34 -11.26
N ASP A 97 -14.76 -5.79 -10.28
CA ASP A 97 -14.29 -5.96 -8.90
C ASP A 97 -13.58 -7.30 -8.69
N ILE A 98 -12.44 -7.25 -8.00
CA ILE A 98 -11.69 -8.42 -7.55
C ILE A 98 -11.61 -8.44 -6.03
N ALA A 99 -11.55 -9.64 -5.45
CA ALA A 99 -11.27 -9.82 -4.02
C ALA A 99 -9.77 -9.96 -3.78
N LEU A 100 -9.24 -9.24 -2.81
CA LEU A 100 -7.84 -9.32 -2.37
C LEU A 100 -7.78 -10.14 -1.08
N ARG A 101 -7.03 -11.23 -1.10
CA ARG A 101 -6.92 -12.18 0.01
C ARG A 101 -5.51 -12.26 0.55
N ASP A 102 -5.36 -12.61 1.82
CA ASP A 102 -4.08 -13.05 2.33
C ASP A 102 -3.77 -14.50 1.93
N GLN A 103 -2.61 -14.99 2.34
CA GLN A 103 -2.15 -16.35 2.05
C GLN A 103 -2.96 -17.45 2.76
N GLU A 104 -3.75 -17.10 3.78
CA GLU A 104 -4.67 -18.01 4.48
C GLU A 104 -6.06 -18.04 3.81
N GLY A 105 -6.25 -17.26 2.73
CA GLY A 105 -7.50 -17.16 1.98
C GLY A 105 -8.51 -16.18 2.59
N VAL A 106 -8.09 -15.38 3.57
CA VAL A 106 -8.96 -14.39 4.20
C VAL A 106 -9.10 -13.17 3.30
N ILE A 107 -10.34 -12.82 2.97
CA ILE A 107 -10.65 -11.61 2.19
C ILE A 107 -10.38 -10.37 3.05
N LEU A 108 -9.42 -9.55 2.60
CA LEU A 108 -9.01 -8.33 3.27
C LEU A 108 -9.70 -7.09 2.68
N ALA A 109 -9.85 -7.07 1.36
CA ALA A 109 -10.40 -5.93 0.62
C ALA A 109 -10.99 -6.37 -0.72
N THR A 110 -11.73 -5.47 -1.35
CA THR A 110 -12.01 -5.54 -2.80
C THR A 110 -11.30 -4.39 -3.52
N MET A 111 -11.04 -4.58 -4.81
CA MET A 111 -10.49 -3.53 -5.68
C MET A 111 -11.27 -3.53 -7.00
N THR A 112 -11.64 -2.35 -7.47
CA THR A 112 -12.18 -2.17 -8.83
C THR A 112 -11.01 -1.96 -9.78
N VAL A 113 -10.82 -2.83 -10.77
CA VAL A 113 -9.71 -2.72 -11.72
C VAL A 113 -10.03 -1.65 -12.75
N THR A 114 -9.42 -0.47 -12.66
CA THR A 114 -9.62 0.60 -13.65
C THR A 114 -8.59 0.51 -14.78
N ASP A 115 -7.38 0.05 -14.44
CA ASP A 115 -6.22 0.08 -15.31
C ASP A 115 -5.53 -1.29 -15.29
N ARG A 116 -4.99 -1.68 -16.45
CA ARG A 116 -4.20 -2.90 -16.62
C ARG A 116 -3.15 -2.65 -17.69
N TRP A 117 -1.88 -2.65 -17.32
CA TRP A 117 -0.78 -2.35 -18.24
C TRP A 117 0.47 -3.19 -17.95
N THR A 118 1.36 -3.25 -18.93
CA THR A 118 2.70 -3.85 -18.79
C THR A 118 3.70 -2.72 -18.54
N PRO A 119 4.26 -2.58 -17.32
CA PRO A 119 5.24 -1.55 -17.02
C PRO A 119 6.57 -1.81 -17.73
N ASN A 120 7.28 -0.74 -18.09
CA ASN A 120 8.69 -0.83 -18.42
C ASN A 120 9.51 -0.88 -17.11
N LYS A 121 9.82 -2.09 -16.64
CA LYS A 121 10.55 -2.32 -15.38
C LYS A 121 11.95 -1.72 -15.37
N ALA A 122 12.65 -1.68 -16.51
CA ALA A 122 13.97 -1.04 -16.60
C ALA A 122 13.86 0.49 -16.39
N ARG A 123 12.85 1.13 -17.00
CA ARG A 123 12.55 2.56 -16.77
C ARG A 123 12.26 2.84 -15.30
N GLU A 124 11.42 2.01 -14.67
CA GLU A 124 11.11 2.14 -13.24
C GLU A 124 12.37 1.98 -12.37
N ALA A 125 13.22 1.00 -12.68
CA ALA A 125 14.45 0.76 -11.94
C ALA A 125 15.39 1.97 -11.98
N GLU A 126 15.67 2.50 -13.18
CA GLU A 126 16.53 3.67 -13.35
C GLU A 126 15.98 4.92 -12.64
N LYS A 127 14.68 5.17 -12.78
CA LYS A 127 14.06 6.41 -12.30
C LYS A 127 13.76 6.41 -10.80
N VAL A 128 13.33 5.27 -10.26
CA VAL A 128 12.91 5.15 -8.85
C VAL A 128 14.07 4.70 -7.95
N PHE A 129 14.89 3.75 -8.42
CA PHE A 129 16.00 3.20 -7.64
C PHE A 129 17.37 3.75 -8.03
N GLY A 130 17.43 4.58 -9.09
CA GLY A 130 18.62 5.30 -9.54
C GLY A 130 19.49 4.55 -10.55
N ALA A 131 19.28 3.25 -10.73
CA ALA A 131 19.96 2.41 -11.71
C ALA A 131 19.19 1.10 -11.95
N ASP A 132 19.31 0.53 -13.15
CA ASP A 132 18.85 -0.83 -13.46
C ASP A 132 19.93 -1.87 -13.11
N ASP A 133 20.30 -1.91 -11.82
CA ASP A 133 21.31 -2.83 -11.29
C ASP A 133 20.66 -3.92 -10.42
N ASP A 134 20.70 -5.17 -10.90
CA ASP A 134 20.16 -6.34 -10.21
C ASP A 134 20.85 -6.62 -8.85
N ALA A 135 21.99 -6.01 -8.54
CA ALA A 135 22.56 -6.05 -7.19
C ALA A 135 21.73 -5.25 -6.17
N HIS A 136 20.92 -4.29 -6.62
CA HIS A 136 20.03 -3.52 -5.75
C HIS A 136 18.81 -4.37 -5.35
N PRO A 137 18.51 -4.56 -4.05
CA PRO A 137 17.43 -5.48 -3.62
C PRO A 137 16.06 -5.18 -4.22
N ALA A 138 15.71 -3.90 -4.41
CA ALA A 138 14.43 -3.51 -5.00
C ALA A 138 14.38 -3.76 -6.52
N VAL A 139 15.50 -3.60 -7.23
CA VAL A 139 15.59 -3.86 -8.68
C VAL A 139 15.51 -5.37 -8.92
N ASN A 140 16.25 -6.15 -8.13
CA ASN A 140 16.15 -7.61 -8.15
C ASN A 140 14.71 -8.09 -7.86
N TYR A 141 14.02 -7.49 -6.89
CA TYR A 141 12.62 -7.83 -6.66
C TYR A 141 11.76 -7.48 -7.88
N LEU A 142 11.92 -6.28 -8.44
CA LEU A 142 11.15 -5.78 -9.57
C LEU A 142 11.24 -6.73 -10.79
N HIS A 143 12.45 -7.16 -11.14
CA HIS A 143 12.66 -8.05 -12.29
C HIS A 143 12.33 -9.51 -12.00
N ASN A 144 12.73 -10.02 -10.84
CA ASN A 144 12.76 -11.47 -10.59
C ASN A 144 11.60 -11.99 -9.75
N GLN A 145 10.84 -11.13 -9.08
CA GLN A 145 9.73 -11.53 -8.21
C GLN A 145 8.40 -10.83 -8.54
N ALA A 146 8.43 -9.56 -8.91
CA ALA A 146 7.21 -8.84 -9.21
C ALA A 146 6.53 -9.38 -10.47
N GLY A 147 5.20 -9.41 -10.48
CA GLY A 147 4.40 -9.73 -11.66
C GLY A 147 4.72 -8.85 -12.88
N ASN A 148 4.37 -9.33 -14.07
CA ASN A 148 4.62 -8.63 -15.33
C ASN A 148 3.55 -7.60 -15.67
N MET A 149 2.38 -7.71 -15.06
CA MET A 149 1.24 -6.83 -15.29
C MET A 149 0.93 -6.06 -14.02
N TYR A 150 0.65 -4.77 -14.14
CA TYR A 150 0.17 -3.95 -13.05
C TYR A 150 -1.33 -3.72 -13.20
N LEU A 151 -2.03 -3.81 -12.08
CA LEU A 151 -3.44 -3.45 -11.97
C LEU A 151 -3.56 -2.19 -11.11
N GLY A 152 -4.31 -1.23 -11.62
CA GLY A 152 -4.61 0.02 -10.93
C GLY A 152 -6.07 0.11 -10.56
N GLY A 153 -6.36 0.81 -9.46
CA GLY A 153 -7.73 1.13 -9.08
C GLY A 153 -7.99 1.28 -7.59
N PRO A 154 -9.19 1.78 -7.24
CA PRO A 154 -9.55 2.07 -5.86
C PRO A 154 -9.76 0.78 -5.05
N VAL A 155 -9.35 0.83 -3.78
CA VAL A 155 -9.47 -0.25 -2.81
C VAL A 155 -10.58 0.06 -1.81
N THR A 156 -11.38 -0.94 -1.51
CA THR A 156 -12.38 -0.93 -0.43
C THR A 156 -11.99 -1.93 0.64
N GLY A 157 -11.53 -1.44 1.79
CA GLY A 157 -11.05 -2.26 2.89
C GLY A 157 -12.19 -2.93 3.67
N ILE A 158 -12.14 -4.25 3.82
CA ILE A 158 -13.14 -5.05 4.55
C ILE A 158 -12.65 -5.34 5.96
N GLN A 159 -11.39 -5.77 6.11
CA GLN A 159 -10.76 -6.05 7.39
C GLN A 159 -9.24 -5.91 7.32
N GLN A 160 -8.61 -5.70 8.48
CA GLN A 160 -7.16 -5.63 8.60
C GLN A 160 -6.50 -7.00 8.34
N PRO A 161 -5.27 -7.02 7.78
CA PRO A 161 -4.42 -8.20 7.81
C PRO A 161 -4.21 -8.66 9.25
N VAL A 162 -4.28 -9.96 9.48
CA VAL A 162 -4.08 -10.52 10.82
C VAL A 162 -2.59 -10.70 11.06
N HIS A 163 -2.09 -10.07 12.12
CA HIS A 163 -0.75 -10.32 12.62
C HIS A 163 -0.79 -10.98 14.00
N TYR A 164 -0.04 -12.07 14.18
CA TYR A 164 -0.03 -12.82 15.43
C TYR A 164 1.01 -12.30 16.45
N ASP A 165 2.11 -11.74 15.95
CA ASP A 165 3.20 -11.15 16.71
C ASP A 165 2.96 -9.67 17.03
N PHE A 166 3.64 -9.13 18.04
CA PHE A 166 3.73 -7.69 18.38
C PHE A 166 2.46 -6.81 18.19
N ARG A 167 1.25 -7.36 18.37
CA ARG A 167 -0.02 -6.70 18.03
C ARG A 167 -0.16 -5.30 18.64
N GLY A 168 0.22 -5.15 19.92
CA GLY A 168 0.20 -3.86 20.61
C GLY A 168 1.30 -2.87 20.24
N ARG A 169 2.07 -3.13 19.16
CA ARG A 169 3.12 -2.23 18.63
C ARG A 169 2.87 -1.83 17.17
N ARG A 170 1.71 -2.18 16.62
CA ARG A 170 1.30 -1.85 15.25
C ARG A 170 0.15 -0.82 15.26
N ASP A 171 0.36 0.30 15.95
CA ASP A 171 -0.64 1.37 15.98
C ASP A 171 -0.84 1.96 14.57
N THR A 172 -2.10 2.11 14.15
CA THR A 172 -2.47 2.82 12.92
C THR A 172 -2.15 4.31 13.04
N PRO A 173 -2.09 5.05 11.91
CA PRO A 173 -1.91 6.50 11.94
C PRO A 173 -2.92 7.24 12.84
N ASN A 174 -4.18 6.82 12.84
CA ASN A 174 -5.22 7.44 13.65
C ASN A 174 -5.13 7.06 15.14
N GLU A 175 -4.71 5.83 15.45
CA GLU A 175 -4.41 5.42 16.83
C GLU A 175 -3.23 6.21 17.41
N LEU A 176 -2.13 6.37 16.65
CA LEU A 176 -0.99 7.21 17.06
C LEU A 176 -1.41 8.67 17.26
N ARG A 177 -2.20 9.25 16.36
CA ARG A 177 -2.72 10.61 16.52
C ARG A 177 -3.58 10.75 17.78
N ALA A 178 -4.44 9.76 18.06
CA ALA A 178 -5.25 9.74 19.28
C ALA A 178 -4.36 9.62 20.54
N TYR A 179 -3.33 8.77 20.48
CA TYR A 179 -2.36 8.60 21.56
C TYR A 179 -1.58 9.90 21.85
N PHE A 180 -1.03 10.55 20.83
CA PHE A 180 -0.33 11.83 20.98
C PHE A 180 -1.25 12.92 21.57
N ARG A 181 -2.52 12.95 21.14
CA ARG A 181 -3.51 13.88 21.69
C ARG A 181 -3.79 13.61 23.16
N LYS A 182 -3.94 12.34 23.55
CA LYS A 182 -4.14 11.93 24.95
C LYS A 182 -2.98 12.35 25.84
N LEU A 183 -1.74 12.32 25.33
CA LEU A 183 -0.54 12.77 26.04
C LEU A 183 -0.30 14.29 25.96
N GLY A 184 -1.13 15.04 25.20
CA GLY A 184 -0.95 16.47 24.99
C GLY A 184 0.25 16.82 24.09
N TRP A 185 0.82 15.85 23.38
CA TRP A 185 1.97 16.05 22.49
C TRP A 185 1.55 16.77 21.21
N ARG A 186 2.11 17.97 21.01
CA ARG A 186 1.87 18.80 19.81
C ARG A 186 3.04 18.81 18.83
N ARG A 187 4.21 18.37 19.29
CA ARG A 187 5.45 18.28 18.52
C ARG A 187 5.99 16.88 18.71
N VAL A 188 6.15 16.15 17.61
CA VAL A 188 6.61 14.76 17.60
C VAL A 188 7.68 14.65 16.52
N VAL A 189 8.82 14.07 16.88
CA VAL A 189 9.90 13.73 15.95
C VAL A 189 9.88 12.21 15.81
N ALA A 190 9.78 11.72 14.58
CA ALA A 190 9.82 10.29 14.29
C ALA A 190 11.24 9.88 13.89
N PHE A 191 11.68 8.71 14.38
CA PHE A 191 12.95 8.11 14.00
C PHE A 191 12.68 6.75 13.36
N GLN A 192 13.00 6.61 12.06
CA GLN A 192 12.84 5.36 11.33
C GLN A 192 14.07 4.49 11.49
N THR A 193 13.88 3.19 11.75
CA THR A 193 14.98 2.22 11.77
C THR A 193 14.55 0.86 11.27
N ARG A 194 15.51 0.14 10.67
CA ARG A 194 15.45 -1.30 10.40
C ARG A 194 16.60 -2.07 11.07
N ASN A 195 17.38 -1.38 11.90
CA ASN A 195 18.56 -1.90 12.58
C ASN A 195 18.40 -1.75 14.11
N PRO A 196 19.11 -2.56 14.91
CA PRO A 196 19.19 -2.36 16.35
C PRO A 196 19.67 -0.95 16.72
N LEU A 197 19.14 -0.41 17.82
CA LEU A 197 19.56 0.89 18.32
C LEU A 197 20.85 0.74 19.14
N HIS A 198 21.79 1.67 18.92
CA HIS A 198 23.03 1.79 19.68
C HIS A 198 23.10 3.19 20.31
N ARG A 199 24.10 3.43 21.19
CA ARG A 199 24.23 4.71 21.91
C ARG A 199 24.18 5.92 21.00
N ALA A 200 24.81 5.87 19.82
CA ALA A 200 24.77 6.98 18.86
C ALA A 200 23.35 7.32 18.39
N HIS A 201 22.48 6.32 18.16
CA HIS A 201 21.08 6.56 17.80
C HIS A 201 20.29 7.15 18.96
N GLN A 202 20.63 6.78 20.19
CA GLN A 202 20.02 7.36 21.38
C GLN A 202 20.38 8.84 21.51
N GLU A 203 21.66 9.20 21.47
CA GLU A 203 22.11 10.60 21.55
C GLU A 203 21.56 11.47 20.40
N LEU A 204 21.34 10.88 19.21
CA LEU A 204 20.73 11.58 18.07
C LEU A 204 19.24 11.91 18.28
N THR A 205 18.53 11.13 19.09
CA THR A 205 17.07 11.20 19.22
C THR A 205 16.59 11.88 20.51
N PHE A 206 17.52 12.27 21.39
CA PHE A 206 17.26 12.96 22.66
C PHE A 206 17.43 14.48 22.56
#